data_AF-A0A257KEK8-F1
#
_entry.id   AF-A0A257KEK8-F1
#
_cell.length_a   1.000
_cell.length_b   1.000
_cell.length_c   1.000
_cell.angle_alpha   90.00
_cell.angle_beta   90.00
_cell.angle_gamma   90.00
#
_symmetry.space_group_name_H-M   'P 1'
#
loop_
_entity.id
_entity.type
_entity.pdbx_description
1 polymer ?
#
loop_
_entity_poly.entity_id
_entity_poly.type
_entity_poly.pdbx_seq_one_letter_code
_entity_poly.pdbx_strand_id
1 'polypeptide(L)'
;MNEAYFESEETHLARGKKRVLALKVFYGNLISYVVVIALLAVINYKYSPEIIWFCWPALGWGTGLFLRWMTLFGLPMWLGKDWEAKKIKEFMAKERQRRSMDGL
;
A
#
# COMPACT_ATOMS: atom_id res chain seq x y z
N MET A 1 2.76 -1.70 35.57
CA MET A 1 2.78 -2.98 34.83
C MET A 1 1.45 -3.19 34.09
N ASN A 2 1.10 -2.29 33.16
CA ASN A 2 -0.06 -2.46 32.25
C ASN A 2 -0.01 -1.54 31.02
N GLU A 3 0.72 -0.41 31.05
CA GLU A 3 0.79 0.52 29.90
C GLU A 3 1.60 -0.04 28.72
N ALA A 4 2.78 -0.62 28.98
CA ALA A 4 3.65 -1.14 27.91
C ALA A 4 3.05 -2.35 27.16
N TYR A 5 2.19 -3.15 27.82
CA TYR A 5 1.51 -4.27 27.17
C TYR A 5 0.35 -3.78 26.27
N PHE A 6 -0.42 -2.78 26.72
CA PHE A 6 -1.53 -2.22 25.94
C PHE A 6 -1.05 -1.51 24.67
N GLU A 7 0.06 -0.76 24.76
CA GLU A 7 0.64 -0.07 23.62
C GLU A 7 1.23 -1.05 22.58
N SER A 8 1.72 -2.21 23.02
CA SER A 8 2.21 -3.27 22.13
C SER A 8 1.07 -4.00 21.36
N GLU A 9 -0.08 -4.22 22.02
CA GLU A 9 -1.25 -4.85 21.39
C GLU A 9 -1.98 -3.89 20.44
N GLU A 10 -2.16 -2.62 20.83
CA GLU A 10 -2.79 -1.61 19.96
C GLU A 10 -1.98 -1.40 18.67
N THR A 11 -0.65 -1.34 18.76
CA THR A 11 0.21 -1.17 17.58
C THR A 11 0.23 -2.41 16.68
N HIS A 12 0.10 -3.62 17.22
CA HIS A 12 0.03 -4.85 16.42
C HIS A 12 -1.33 -5.03 15.72
N LEU A 13 -2.44 -4.76 16.42
CA LEU A 13 -3.79 -4.87 15.87
C LEU A 13 -4.12 -3.73 14.89
N ALA A 14 -3.61 -2.53 15.12
CA ALA A 14 -3.81 -1.38 14.23
C ALA A 14 -3.17 -1.60 12.85
N ARG A 15 -2.03 -2.30 12.77
CA ARG A 15 -1.33 -2.57 11.51
C ARG A 15 -2.14 -3.48 10.57
N GLY A 16 -2.85 -4.47 11.12
CA GLY A 16 -3.73 -5.35 10.33
C GLY A 16 -4.98 -4.62 9.81
N LYS A 17 -5.65 -3.85 10.67
CA LYS A 17 -6.88 -3.12 10.33
C LYS A 17 -6.63 -2.00 9.31
N LYS A 18 -5.50 -1.31 9.39
CA LYS A 18 -5.12 -0.23 8.45
C LYS A 18 -5.02 -0.72 7.00
N ARG A 19 -4.52 -1.95 6.77
CA ARG A 19 -4.41 -2.53 5.42
C ARG A 19 -5.80 -2.78 4.81
N VAL A 20 -6.73 -3.32 5.58
CA VAL A 20 -8.09 -3.60 5.12
C VAL A 20 -8.85 -2.30 4.82
N LEU A 21 -8.68 -1.28 5.67
CA LEU A 21 -9.30 0.03 5.44
C LEU A 21 -8.76 0.71 4.17
N ALA A 22 -7.44 0.69 3.97
CA ALA A 22 -6.80 1.22 2.76
C ALA A 22 -7.28 0.49 1.50
N LEU A 23 -7.46 -0.83 1.58
CA LEU A 23 -7.99 -1.64 0.49
C LEU A 23 -9.44 -1.26 0.17
N LYS A 24 -10.31 -1.10 1.18
CA LYS A 24 -11.70 -0.65 1.00
C LYS A 24 -11.77 0.70 0.28
N VAL A 25 -10.97 1.67 0.71
CA VAL A 25 -10.93 3.00 0.09
C VAL A 25 -10.39 2.94 -1.33
N PHE A 26 -9.39 2.09 -1.59
CA PHE A 26 -8.86 1.85 -2.93
C PHE A 26 -9.91 1.25 -3.87
N TYR A 27 -10.62 0.20 -3.45
CA TYR A 27 -11.68 -0.42 -4.26
C TYR A 27 -12.79 0.58 -4.60
N GLY A 28 -13.18 1.45 -3.67
CA GLY A 28 -14.14 2.52 -3.96
C GLY A 28 -13.66 3.45 -5.08
N ASN A 29 -12.39 3.86 -5.05
CA ASN A 29 -11.81 4.69 -6.11
C ASN A 29 -11.67 3.92 -7.44
N LEU A 30 -11.34 2.63 -7.39
CA LEU A 30 -11.20 1.78 -8.58
C LEU A 30 -12.54 1.58 -9.29
N ILE A 31 -13.61 1.31 -8.56
CA ILE A 31 -14.96 1.16 -9.11
C ILE A 31 -15.39 2.48 -9.77
N SER A 32 -15.21 3.61 -9.09
CA SER A 32 -15.48 4.92 -9.68
C SER A 32 -14.69 5.16 -10.96
N TYR A 33 -13.41 4.79 -11.00
CA TYR A 33 -12.58 4.89 -12.21
C TYR A 33 -13.15 4.04 -13.36
N VAL A 34 -13.50 2.78 -13.11
CA VAL A 34 -14.08 1.91 -14.14
C VAL A 34 -15.39 2.49 -14.69
N VAL A 35 -16.27 2.99 -13.81
CA VAL A 35 -17.53 3.62 -14.21
C VAL A 35 -17.30 4.88 -15.05
N VAL A 36 -16.37 5.75 -14.64
CA VAL A 36 -16.03 6.97 -15.37
C VAL A 36 -15.45 6.64 -16.75
N ILE A 37 -14.48 5.73 -16.84
CA ILE A 37 -13.88 5.33 -18.12
C ILE A 37 -14.91 4.67 -19.04
N ALA A 38 -15.81 3.83 -18.51
CA ALA A 38 -16.90 3.25 -19.29
C ALA A 38 -17.86 4.33 -19.85
N LEU A 39 -18.25 5.31 -19.02
CA LEU A 39 -19.06 6.45 -19.46
C LEU A 39 -18.35 7.25 -20.57
N LEU A 40 -17.06 7.54 -20.38
CA LEU A 40 -16.26 8.26 -21.38
C LEU A 40 -16.12 7.46 -22.69
N ALA A 41 -15.95 6.14 -22.62
CA ALA A 41 -15.90 5.27 -23.80
C ALA A 41 -17.23 5.30 -24.58
N VAL A 42 -18.36 5.29 -23.88
CA VAL A 42 -19.69 5.41 -24.51
C VAL A 42 -19.86 6.78 -25.19
N ILE A 43 -19.43 7.86 -24.53
CA ILE A 43 -19.47 9.21 -25.11
C ILE A 43 -18.56 9.30 -26.33
N ASN A 44 -17.35 8.72 -26.26
CA ASN A 44 -16.41 8.69 -27.36
C ASN A 44 -17.00 7.98 -28.59
N TYR A 45 -17.61 6.81 -28.38
CA TYR A 45 -18.30 6.06 -29.43
C TYR A 45 -19.46 6.84 -30.07
N LYS A 46 -20.17 7.66 -29.27
CA LYS A 46 -21.33 8.44 -29.73
C LYS A 46 -20.96 9.73 -30.48
N TYR A 47 -19.92 10.45 -30.05
CA TYR A 47 -19.64 11.81 -30.52
C TYR A 47 -18.43 11.92 -31.45
N SER A 48 -17.38 11.13 -31.25
CA SER A 48 -16.14 11.28 -32.01
C SER A 48 -15.32 9.98 -31.97
N PRO A 49 -15.71 8.94 -32.74
CA PRO A 49 -15.01 7.66 -32.77
C PRO A 49 -13.60 7.78 -33.38
N GLU A 50 -13.30 8.85 -34.11
CA GLU A 50 -12.00 9.09 -34.74
C GLU A 50 -10.91 9.55 -33.76
N ILE A 51 -11.29 10.10 -32.59
CA ILE A 51 -10.35 10.66 -31.62
C ILE A 51 -10.52 9.96 -30.28
N ILE A 52 -9.55 9.14 -29.88
CA ILE A 52 -9.52 8.37 -28.62
C ILE A 52 -9.16 9.28 -27.43
N TRP A 53 -9.99 10.30 -27.16
CA TRP A 53 -9.69 11.31 -26.14
C TRP A 53 -9.79 10.79 -24.71
N PHE A 54 -10.56 9.72 -24.47
CA PHE A 54 -10.74 9.14 -23.13
C PHE A 54 -9.44 8.52 -22.57
N CYS A 55 -8.44 8.25 -23.42
CA CYS A 55 -7.15 7.73 -23.02
C CYS A 55 -6.39 8.72 -22.11
N TRP A 56 -6.58 10.03 -22.30
CA TRP A 56 -5.93 11.06 -21.48
C TRP A 56 -6.40 11.04 -20.01
N PRO A 57 -7.72 11.07 -19.71
CA PRO A 57 -8.24 10.80 -18.37
C PRO A 57 -7.84 9.43 -17.83
N ALA A 58 -7.87 8.40 -18.68
CA ALA A 58 -7.53 7.04 -18.28
C ALA A 58 -6.07 6.93 -17.81
N LEU A 59 -5.12 7.55 -18.52
CA LEU A 59 -3.70 7.54 -18.18
C LEU A 59 -3.38 8.44 -16.98
N GLY A 60 -3.95 9.65 -16.93
CA GLY A 60 -3.74 10.58 -15.82
C GLY A 60 -4.25 10.05 -14.48
N TRP A 61 -5.48 9.51 -14.45
CA TRP A 61 -6.04 8.94 -13.21
C TRP A 61 -5.60 7.50 -12.96
N GLY A 62 -5.36 6.74 -14.03
CA GLY A 62 -4.91 5.35 -13.96
C GLY A 62 -3.52 5.19 -13.35
N THR A 63 -2.61 6.13 -13.59
CA THR A 63 -1.26 6.12 -12.98
C THR A 63 -1.31 6.27 -11.45
N GLY A 64 -2.17 7.13 -10.91
CA GLY A 64 -2.38 7.28 -9.47
C GLY A 64 -2.99 6.02 -8.83
N LEU A 65 -3.94 5.37 -9.52
CA LEU A 65 -4.49 4.08 -9.11
C LEU A 65 -3.44 2.96 -9.20
N PHE A 66 -2.61 2.96 -10.23
CA PHE A 66 -1.55 1.97 -10.42
C PHE A 66 -0.51 2.02 -9.29
N LEU A 67 -0.06 3.21 -8.89
CA LEU A 67 0.83 3.37 -7.73
C LEU A 67 0.19 2.86 -6.42
N ARG A 68 -1.10 3.18 -6.18
CA ARG A 68 -1.86 2.68 -5.02
C ARG A 68 -2.09 1.16 -5.08
N TRP A 69 -2.28 0.62 -6.27
CA TRP A 69 -2.43 -0.81 -6.49
C TRP A 69 -1.11 -1.54 -6.21
N MET A 70 0.01 -1.06 -6.74
CA MET A 70 1.34 -1.63 -6.50
C MET A 70 1.71 -1.63 -5.00
N THR A 71 1.31 -0.59 -4.27
CA THR A 71 1.53 -0.51 -2.82
C THR A 71 0.61 -1.44 -2.01
N LEU A 72 -0.59 -1.76 -2.49
CA LEU A 72 -1.57 -2.64 -1.82
C LEU A 72 -1.40 -4.12 -2.18
N PHE A 73 -1.25 -4.44 -3.47
CA PHE A 73 -1.06 -5.80 -3.98
C PHE A 73 0.38 -6.29 -3.82
N GLY A 74 1.30 -5.38 -3.47
CA GLY A 74 2.68 -5.72 -3.22
C GLY A 74 3.36 -6.15 -4.50
N LEU A 75 3.88 -5.18 -5.25
CA LEU A 75 5.11 -5.45 -5.97
C LEU A 75 6.23 -5.51 -4.91
N PRO A 76 6.77 -6.71 -4.59
CA PRO A 76 7.90 -6.84 -3.68
C PRO A 76 9.20 -6.47 -4.40
N MET A 77 9.23 -5.35 -5.12
CA MET A 77 10.30 -5.15 -6.10
C MET A 77 11.59 -4.57 -5.50
N TRP A 78 11.64 -4.19 -4.22
CA TRP A 78 12.94 -3.85 -3.66
C TRP A 78 13.29 -4.38 -2.26
N LEU A 79 12.47 -4.27 -1.20
CA LEU A 79 13.02 -4.54 0.15
C LEU A 79 12.03 -4.94 1.28
N GLY A 80 10.80 -5.38 0.98
CA GLY A 80 9.68 -5.16 1.92
C GLY A 80 9.37 -6.18 3.03
N LYS A 81 10.05 -7.31 3.17
CA LYS A 81 9.71 -8.24 4.29
C LYS A 81 10.89 -9.05 4.79
N ASP A 82 11.68 -9.62 3.89
CA ASP A 82 12.88 -10.36 4.29
C ASP A 82 14.01 -9.45 4.76
N TRP A 83 14.18 -8.26 4.19
CA TRP A 83 15.17 -7.29 4.67
C TRP A 83 14.79 -6.69 6.02
N GLU A 84 13.50 -6.36 6.21
CA GLU A 84 12.99 -5.83 7.49
C GLU A 84 13.20 -6.87 8.61
N ALA A 85 12.86 -8.14 8.35
CA ALA A 85 13.12 -9.24 9.26
C ALA A 85 14.62 -9.44 9.53
N LYS A 86 15.47 -9.30 8.50
CA LYS A 86 16.93 -9.45 8.63
C LYS A 86 17.56 -8.32 9.44
N LYS A 87 17.10 -7.07 9.26
CA LYS A 87 17.59 -5.90 10.00
C LYS A 87 17.19 -5.93 11.48
N ILE A 88 15.96 -6.33 11.78
CA ILE A 88 15.51 -6.51 13.17
C ILE A 88 16.37 -7.58 13.86
N LYS A 89 16.64 -8.69 13.17
CA LYS A 89 17.48 -9.77 13.70
C LYS A 89 18.92 -9.30 13.97
N GLU A 90 19.46 -8.47 13.08
CA GLU A 90 20.81 -7.90 13.19
C GLU A 90 20.92 -6.89 14.34
N PHE A 91 19.90 -6.04 14.55
CA PHE A 91 19.82 -5.13 15.71
C PHE A 91 19.72 -5.89 17.03
N MET A 92 18.85 -6.90 17.12
CA MET A 92 18.72 -7.72 18.33
C MET A 92 20.01 -8.49 18.67
N ALA A 93 20.78 -8.89 17.66
CA ALA A 93 22.08 -9.52 17.86
C ALA A 93 23.10 -8.53 18.46
N LYS A 94 23.17 -7.30 17.94
CA LYS A 94 24.06 -6.24 18.46
C LYS A 94 23.69 -5.82 19.89
N GLU A 95 22.40 -5.69 20.19
CA GLU A 95 21.93 -5.35 21.54
C GLU A 95 22.36 -6.40 22.57
N ARG A 96 22.24 -7.69 22.19
CA ARG A 96 22.64 -8.83 23.03
C ARG A 96 24.15 -8.84 23.27
N GLN A 97 24.93 -8.50 22.25
CA GLN A 97 26.39 -8.41 22.33
C GLN A 97 26.87 -7.21 23.17
N ARG A 98 26.13 -6.09 23.14
CA ARG A 98 26.43 -4.90 23.94
C ARG A 98 26.13 -5.13 25.42
N ARG A 99 24.98 -5.73 25.75
CA ARG A 99 24.64 -6.09 27.14
C ARG A 99 25.61 -7.09 27.77
N SER A 100 26.23 -7.99 26.99
CA SER A 100 27.24 -8.91 27.52
C SER A 100 28.59 -8.25 27.80
N MET A 101 28.86 -7.07 27.21
CA MET A 101 30.11 -6.32 27.41
C MET A 101 30.01 -5.34 28.58
N ASP A 102 28.82 -4.79 28.83
CA ASP A 102 28.56 -3.85 29.94
C ASP A 102 28.32 -4.57 31.29
N GLY A 103 28.30 -5.90 31.30
CA GLY A 103 28.10 -6.75 32.49
C GLY A 103 29.36 -7.43 33.04
N LEU A 104 30.54 -7.04 32.54
CA LEU A 104 31.89 -7.42 33.01
C LEU A 104 32.61 -6.18 33.54
#